data_AF-A0A0B8NYN6-F1
#
_entry.id   AF-A0A0B8NYN6-F1
#
_cell.length_a   1.000
_cell.length_b   1.000
_cell.length_c   1.000
_cell.angle_alpha   90.00
_cell.angle_beta   90.00
_cell.angle_gamma   90.00
#
_symmetry.space_group_name_H-M   'P 1'
#
loop_
_entity.id
_entity.type
_entity.pdbx_description
1 polymer ?
#
loop_
_entity_poly.entity_id
_entity_poly.type
_entity_poly.pdbx_seq_one_letter_code
_entity_poly.pdbx_strand_id
1 'polypeptide(L)'
;MTLDVTNTGNRRAKEVVQLYVSDKQTDISRPELELKGFDKLDLQAGETKSVSFKLDKRSFAFYDDKLSDWRVQSGQFEIRIGASCQDIRLNQILTVRSTQKLNFKVHTNSTFGELRGHPATKPYADELIEYFIEHSGIDFNLGDNDENFAETVISFFPIKNMVLFCKEKFTEPELEQALSKLTEQVRIYEERV
;
A
#
# COMPACT_ATOMS: atom_id res chain seq x y z
N MET A 1 -13.27 -10.77 -16.56
CA MET A 1 -14.00 -11.68 -15.65
C MET A 1 -15.45 -11.67 -16.06
N THR A 2 -16.10 -12.83 -16.04
CA THR A 2 -17.50 -12.99 -16.46
C THR A 2 -18.23 -13.79 -15.39
N LEU A 3 -19.47 -13.41 -15.10
CA LEU A 3 -20.36 -14.14 -14.20
C LEU A 3 -21.79 -14.13 -14.73
N ASP A 4 -22.58 -15.08 -14.26
CA ASP A 4 -23.99 -15.21 -14.61
C ASP A 4 -24.88 -14.67 -13.50
N VAL A 5 -25.95 -14.00 -13.91
CA VAL A 5 -26.98 -13.45 -13.03
C VAL A 5 -28.32 -13.98 -13.46
N THR A 6 -29.01 -14.64 -12.54
CA THR A 6 -30.34 -15.22 -12.76
C THR A 6 -31.38 -14.42 -12.00
N ASN A 7 -32.47 -14.02 -12.68
CA ASN A 7 -33.66 -13.51 -12.01
C ASN A 7 -34.49 -14.69 -11.48
N THR A 8 -34.40 -14.94 -10.18
CA THR A 8 -35.13 -16.02 -9.51
C THR A 8 -36.56 -15.66 -9.11
N GLY A 9 -37.00 -14.43 -9.40
CA GLY A 9 -38.35 -13.95 -9.11
C GLY A 9 -39.36 -14.26 -10.21
N ASN A 10 -40.64 -14.01 -9.91
CA ASN A 10 -41.77 -14.26 -10.82
C ASN A 10 -42.14 -13.06 -11.70
N ARG A 11 -41.32 -12.00 -11.70
CA ARG A 11 -41.57 -10.76 -12.45
C ARG A 11 -40.29 -10.30 -13.14
N ARG A 12 -40.45 -9.58 -14.26
CA ARG A 12 -39.35 -8.87 -14.90
C ARG A 12 -38.76 -7.84 -13.94
N ALA A 13 -37.45 -7.81 -13.82
CA ALA A 13 -36.71 -6.93 -12.94
C ALA A 13 -35.42 -6.43 -13.59
N LYS A 14 -34.87 -5.34 -13.05
CA LYS A 14 -33.53 -4.88 -13.41
C LYS A 14 -32.61 -5.00 -12.20
N GLU A 15 -31.43 -5.56 -12.41
CA GLU A 15 -30.42 -5.75 -11.38
C GLU A 15 -29.17 -4.93 -11.73
N VAL A 16 -28.58 -4.25 -10.75
CA VAL A 16 -27.30 -3.56 -10.92
C VAL A 16 -26.22 -4.39 -10.24
N VAL A 17 -25.39 -5.04 -11.06
CA VAL A 17 -24.25 -5.82 -10.58
C VAL A 17 -23.09 -4.86 -10.37
N GLN A 18 -22.46 -4.90 -9.19
CA GLN A 18 -21.38 -4.00 -8.81
C GLN A 18 -20.12 -4.80 -8.52
N LEU A 19 -18.99 -4.34 -9.06
CA LEU A 19 -17.66 -4.91 -8.85
C LEU A 19 -16.81 -3.95 -8.03
N TYR A 20 -16.29 -4.46 -6.93
CA TYR A 20 -15.39 -3.78 -6.03
C TYR A 20 -14.01 -4.43 -6.01
N VAL A 21 -12.99 -3.61 -5.74
CA VAL A 21 -11.63 -4.06 -5.43
C VAL A 21 -11.30 -3.64 -4.01
N SER A 22 -10.80 -4.58 -3.22
CA SER A 22 -10.27 -4.37 -1.87
C SER A 22 -8.78 -4.66 -1.89
N ASP A 23 -7.97 -3.66 -1.53
CA ASP A 23 -6.54 -3.85 -1.30
C ASP A 23 -6.33 -4.49 0.08
N LYS A 24 -5.61 -5.60 0.15
CA LYS A 24 -5.31 -6.29 1.43
C LYS A 24 -3.97 -5.90 2.03
N GLN A 25 -3.26 -4.97 1.41
CA GLN A 25 -2.00 -4.45 1.92
C GLN A 25 -2.25 -3.35 2.96
N THR A 26 -1.40 -3.30 3.97
CA THR A 26 -1.50 -2.33 5.08
C THR A 26 -0.60 -1.11 4.90
N ASP A 27 0.25 -1.13 3.88
CA ASP A 27 1.30 -0.11 3.70
C ASP A 27 0.73 1.26 3.31
N ILE A 28 -0.50 1.29 2.80
CA ILE A 28 -1.17 2.48 2.30
C ILE A 28 -2.60 2.48 2.81
N SER A 29 -3.01 3.58 3.44
CA SER A 29 -4.40 3.77 3.84
C SER A 29 -5.28 3.92 2.60
N ARG A 30 -6.11 2.91 2.34
CA ARG A 30 -7.08 2.88 1.23
C ARG A 30 -8.48 2.55 1.73
N PRO A 31 -9.54 2.95 1.01
CA PRO A 31 -10.89 2.48 1.31
C PRO A 31 -10.95 0.95 1.29
N GLU A 32 -11.73 0.35 2.19
CA GLU A 32 -11.90 -1.11 2.22
C GLU A 32 -12.44 -1.65 0.88
N LEU A 33 -13.34 -0.89 0.25
CA LEU A 33 -13.95 -1.22 -1.03
C LEU A 33 -13.95 -0.01 -1.97
N GLU A 34 -13.36 -0.20 -3.15
CA GLU A 34 -13.41 0.78 -4.24
C GLU A 34 -14.24 0.20 -5.41
N LEU A 35 -15.30 0.88 -5.82
CA LEU A 35 -16.12 0.48 -6.98
C LEU A 35 -15.28 0.64 -8.27
N LYS A 36 -15.09 -0.46 -9.01
CA LYS A 36 -14.32 -0.47 -10.27
C LYS A 36 -15.16 -0.75 -11.51
N GLY A 37 -16.39 -1.22 -11.34
CA GLY A 37 -17.31 -1.39 -12.44
C GLY A 37 -18.72 -1.68 -11.95
N PHE A 38 -19.71 -1.38 -12.78
CA PHE A 38 -21.08 -1.82 -12.60
C PHE A 38 -21.74 -2.05 -13.94
N ASP A 39 -22.72 -2.93 -13.98
CA ASP A 39 -23.56 -3.15 -15.16
C ASP A 39 -25.01 -3.36 -14.73
N LYS A 40 -25.95 -2.90 -15.55
CA LYS A 40 -27.38 -2.99 -15.27
C LYS A 40 -28.03 -3.97 -16.23
N LEU A 41 -28.40 -5.13 -15.70
CA LEU A 41 -29.08 -6.17 -16.45
C LEU A 41 -30.59 -5.98 -16.37
N ASP A 42 -31.26 -6.27 -17.48
CA ASP A 42 -32.72 -6.33 -17.57
C ASP A 42 -33.11 -7.77 -17.83
N LEU A 43 -33.85 -8.38 -16.91
CA LEU A 43 -34.07 -9.82 -16.85
C LEU A 43 -35.55 -10.15 -16.75
N GLN A 44 -36.03 -11.02 -17.65
CA GLN A 44 -37.34 -11.66 -17.49
C GLN A 44 -37.32 -12.62 -16.29
N ALA A 45 -38.51 -13.04 -15.84
CA ALA A 45 -38.61 -14.06 -14.78
C ALA A 45 -37.92 -15.36 -15.21
N GLY A 46 -37.01 -15.88 -14.39
CA GLY A 46 -36.22 -17.09 -14.68
C GLY A 46 -35.08 -16.92 -15.68
N GLU A 47 -34.87 -15.73 -16.25
CA GLU A 47 -33.81 -15.48 -17.23
C GLU A 47 -32.43 -15.38 -16.54
N THR A 48 -31.41 -15.94 -17.18
CA THR A 48 -30.00 -15.77 -16.83
C THR A 48 -29.29 -14.95 -17.90
N LYS A 49 -28.53 -13.93 -17.50
CA LYS A 49 -27.60 -13.20 -18.38
C LYS A 49 -26.21 -13.15 -17.78
N SER A 50 -25.21 -13.18 -18.65
CA SER A 50 -23.82 -12.99 -18.26
C SER A 50 -23.44 -11.51 -18.26
N VAL A 51 -22.72 -11.06 -17.24
CA VAL A 51 -22.06 -9.74 -17.19
C VAL A 51 -20.55 -9.93 -17.22
N SER A 52 -19.85 -9.05 -17.92
CA SER A 52 -18.40 -9.10 -18.05
C SER A 52 -17.75 -7.79 -17.62
N PHE A 53 -16.78 -7.89 -16.71
CA PHE A 53 -15.97 -6.78 -16.25
C PHE A 53 -14.52 -6.93 -16.72
N LYS A 54 -13.97 -5.84 -17.25
CA LYS A 54 -12.55 -5.73 -17.59
C LYS A 54 -11.84 -4.96 -16.50
N LEU A 55 -10.88 -5.61 -15.83
CA LEU A 55 -9.97 -4.97 -14.89
C LEU A 55 -8.64 -4.73 -15.59
N ASP A 56 -8.15 -3.50 -15.51
CA ASP A 56 -6.88 -3.06 -16.07
C ASP A 56 -5.92 -2.63 -14.96
N LYS A 57 -4.72 -2.14 -15.32
CA LYS A 57 -3.75 -1.62 -14.37
C LYS A 57 -4.36 -0.57 -13.44
N ARG A 58 -5.21 0.30 -13.98
CA ARG A 58 -5.87 1.41 -13.28
C ARG A 58 -6.78 0.92 -12.16
N SER A 59 -7.40 -0.24 -12.36
CA SER A 59 -8.32 -0.86 -11.40
C SER A 59 -7.65 -1.22 -10.08
N PHE A 60 -6.32 -1.43 -10.08
CA PHE A 60 -5.53 -1.76 -8.89
C PHE A 60 -4.63 -0.62 -8.42
N ALA A 61 -4.56 0.48 -9.19
CA ALA A 61 -3.63 1.57 -8.94
C ALA A 61 -4.15 2.55 -7.88
N PHE A 62 -3.23 3.08 -7.08
CA PHE A 62 -3.41 4.25 -6.22
C PHE A 62 -2.50 5.39 -6.72
N TYR A 63 -2.79 6.63 -6.32
CA TYR A 63 -1.94 7.76 -6.68
C TYR A 63 -0.81 7.86 -5.65
N ASP A 64 0.44 7.78 -6.11
CA ASP A 64 1.62 7.91 -5.26
C ASP A 64 2.13 9.34 -5.37
N ASP A 65 1.87 10.16 -4.34
CA ASP A 65 2.24 11.58 -4.33
C ASP A 65 3.74 11.81 -4.56
N LYS A 66 4.59 10.87 -4.09
CA LYS A 66 6.05 10.97 -4.25
C LYS A 66 6.49 10.76 -5.69
N LEU A 67 5.78 9.89 -6.41
CA LEU A 67 6.01 9.68 -7.84
C LEU A 67 5.25 10.70 -8.70
N SER A 68 4.29 11.42 -8.09
CA SER A 68 3.31 12.25 -8.80
C SER A 68 2.62 11.48 -9.93
N ASP A 69 2.42 10.17 -9.74
CA ASP A 69 1.91 9.25 -10.76
C ASP A 69 1.14 8.08 -10.12
N TRP A 70 0.37 7.38 -10.94
CA TRP A 70 -0.39 6.21 -10.55
C TRP A 70 0.50 4.97 -10.46
N ARG A 71 0.46 4.36 -9.29
CA ARG A 71 1.25 3.18 -8.96
C ARG A 71 0.35 2.00 -8.65
N VAL A 72 0.76 0.82 -9.11
CA VAL A 72 0.20 -0.46 -8.66
C VAL A 72 1.21 -1.09 -7.74
N GLN A 73 0.79 -1.48 -6.54
CA GLN A 73 1.63 -2.27 -5.65
C GLN A 73 1.49 -3.76 -5.98
N SER A 74 2.60 -4.50 -5.88
CA SER A 74 2.54 -5.96 -5.94
C SER A 74 1.93 -6.47 -4.65
N GLY A 75 0.88 -7.29 -4.73
CA GLY A 75 0.14 -7.69 -3.54
C GLY A 75 -1.10 -8.52 -3.83
N GLN A 76 -1.84 -8.83 -2.77
CA GLN A 76 -3.14 -9.50 -2.84
C GLN A 76 -4.26 -8.47 -2.90
N PHE A 77 -5.13 -8.62 -3.89
CA PHE A 77 -6.35 -7.84 -4.05
C PHE A 77 -7.54 -8.77 -4.01
N GLU A 78 -8.58 -8.41 -3.28
CA GLU A 78 -9.83 -9.15 -3.26
C GLU A 78 -10.83 -8.45 -4.20
N ILE A 79 -11.26 -9.18 -5.22
CA ILE A 79 -12.38 -8.78 -6.08
C ILE A 79 -13.66 -9.20 -5.38
N ARG A 80 -14.58 -8.26 -5.17
CA ARG A 80 -15.90 -8.51 -4.58
C ARG A 80 -16.99 -8.13 -5.55
N ILE A 81 -18.01 -8.96 -5.70
CA ILE A 81 -19.16 -8.71 -6.59
C ILE A 81 -20.45 -8.84 -5.79
N GLY A 82 -21.32 -7.85 -5.94
CA GLY A 82 -22.54 -7.76 -5.15
C GLY A 82 -23.63 -6.90 -5.78
N ALA A 83 -24.78 -6.85 -5.12
CA ALA A 83 -25.86 -5.92 -5.43
C ALA A 83 -25.67 -4.55 -4.76
N SER A 84 -24.85 -4.50 -3.70
CA SER A 84 -24.39 -3.28 -3.04
C SER A 84 -23.04 -3.54 -2.36
N CYS A 85 -22.37 -2.50 -1.86
CA CYS A 85 -21.17 -2.67 -1.04
C CYS A 85 -21.42 -3.45 0.27
N GLN A 86 -22.68 -3.57 0.71
CA GLN A 86 -23.09 -4.32 1.90
C GLN A 86 -23.67 -5.72 1.57
N ASP A 87 -24.01 -5.97 0.30
CA ASP A 87 -24.56 -7.25 -0.19
C ASP A 87 -23.61 -7.84 -1.24
N ILE A 88 -22.49 -8.38 -0.75
CA ILE A 88 -21.48 -9.08 -1.55
C ILE A 88 -21.82 -10.56 -1.63
N ARG A 89 -21.86 -11.11 -2.83
CA ARG A 89 -22.26 -12.51 -3.10
C ARG A 89 -21.14 -13.38 -3.66
N LEU A 90 -20.17 -12.77 -4.34
CA LEU A 90 -18.98 -13.46 -4.83
C LEU A 90 -17.72 -12.70 -4.40
N ASN A 91 -16.68 -13.45 -4.07
CA ASN A 91 -15.35 -12.90 -3.83
C ASN A 91 -14.29 -13.78 -4.48
N GLN A 92 -13.16 -13.17 -4.84
CA GLN A 92 -12.00 -13.88 -5.37
C GLN A 92 -10.72 -13.09 -5.06
N ILE A 93 -9.69 -13.78 -4.57
CA ILE A 93 -8.37 -13.19 -4.35
C ILE A 93 -7.54 -13.29 -5.64
N LEU A 94 -6.91 -12.18 -6.01
CA LEU A 94 -5.95 -12.08 -7.10
C LEU A 94 -4.60 -11.61 -6.57
N THR A 95 -3.52 -12.26 -7.00
CA THR A 95 -2.16 -11.77 -6.76
C THR A 95 -1.73 -10.92 -7.95
N VAL A 96 -1.54 -9.63 -7.72
CA VAL A 96 -1.05 -8.67 -8.72
C VAL A 96 0.44 -8.50 -8.55
N ARG A 97 1.19 -8.57 -9.66
CA ARG A 97 2.62 -8.25 -9.68
C ARG A 97 2.83 -6.97 -10.48
N SER A 98 3.28 -5.93 -9.81
CA SER A 98 3.69 -4.68 -10.45
C SER A 98 5.03 -4.85 -11.15
N THR A 99 5.14 -4.26 -12.34
CA THR A 99 6.38 -4.18 -13.12
C THR A 99 7.00 -2.79 -13.08
N GLN A 100 6.41 -1.86 -12.32
CA GLN A 100 6.90 -0.48 -12.22
C GLN A 100 8.16 -0.46 -11.35
N LYS A 101 9.27 -0.02 -11.93
CA LYS A 101 10.49 0.30 -11.17
C LYS A 101 10.26 1.62 -10.43
N LEU A 102 10.46 1.61 -9.12
CA LEU A 102 10.35 2.79 -8.28
C LEU A 102 11.73 3.38 -8.16
N ASN A 103 11.93 4.61 -8.62
CA ASN A 103 13.18 5.32 -8.40
C ASN A 103 13.20 5.79 -6.94
N PHE A 104 13.63 4.92 -6.03
CA PHE A 104 13.70 5.26 -4.62
C PHE A 104 14.88 6.19 -4.38
N LYS A 105 14.60 7.49 -4.20
CA LYS A 105 15.64 8.50 -3.96
C LYS A 105 15.77 8.77 -2.47
N VAL A 106 16.91 8.43 -1.92
CA VAL A 106 17.25 8.73 -0.53
C VAL A 106 17.68 10.20 -0.42
N HIS A 107 17.12 10.92 0.55
CA HIS A 107 17.47 12.31 0.84
C HIS A 107 17.25 12.62 2.33
N THR A 108 17.65 13.81 2.78
CA THR A 108 17.58 14.24 4.19
C THR A 108 16.18 14.17 4.81
N ASN A 109 15.13 14.37 4.01
CA ASN A 109 13.73 14.27 4.45
C ASN A 109 13.13 12.86 4.33
N SER A 110 13.89 11.85 3.87
CA SER A 110 13.37 10.48 3.75
C SER A 110 13.10 9.94 5.15
N THR A 111 11.95 9.30 5.35
CA THR A 111 11.56 8.84 6.68
C THR A 111 12.20 7.49 7.03
N PHE A 112 12.36 7.20 8.31
CA PHE A 112 12.81 5.87 8.75
C PHE A 112 11.90 4.76 8.23
N GLY A 113 10.59 4.99 8.15
CA GLY A 113 9.63 4.04 7.59
C GLY A 113 9.86 3.75 6.12
N GLU A 114 10.15 4.77 5.31
CA GLU A 114 10.49 4.62 3.90
C GLU A 114 11.77 3.79 3.71
N LEU A 115 12.81 4.13 4.47
CA LEU A 115 14.10 3.45 4.41
C LEU A 115 13.99 1.99 4.88
N ARG A 116 13.21 1.73 5.93
CA ARG A 116 12.95 0.36 6.43
C ARG A 116 12.10 -0.46 5.47
N GLY A 117 11.16 0.16 4.77
CA GLY A 117 10.26 -0.50 3.83
C GLY A 117 10.93 -0.99 2.55
N HIS A 118 12.10 -0.43 2.18
CA HIS A 118 12.82 -0.83 0.98
C HIS A 118 13.83 -1.96 1.29
N PRO A 119 13.78 -3.13 0.59
CA PRO A 119 14.59 -4.30 0.93
C PRO A 119 16.11 -4.05 1.00
N ALA A 120 16.63 -3.17 0.14
CA ALA A 120 18.06 -2.88 0.10
C ALA A 120 18.57 -2.05 1.29
N THR A 121 17.73 -1.13 1.77
CA THR A 121 18.08 -0.19 2.84
C THR A 121 17.61 -0.70 4.19
N LYS A 122 16.66 -1.64 4.23
CA LYS A 122 16.07 -2.19 5.45
C LYS A 122 17.11 -2.54 6.54
N PRO A 123 18.19 -3.29 6.26
CA PRO A 123 19.14 -3.66 7.31
C PRO A 123 19.80 -2.44 7.96
N TYR A 124 20.23 -1.46 7.16
CA TYR A 124 20.88 -0.27 7.68
C TYR A 124 19.88 0.73 8.28
N ALA A 125 18.63 0.76 7.78
CA ALA A 125 17.55 1.53 8.36
C ALA A 125 17.17 1.01 9.76
N ASP A 126 17.12 -0.31 9.95
CA ASP A 126 16.88 -0.93 11.26
C ASP A 126 17.99 -0.54 12.26
N GLU A 127 19.27 -0.58 11.85
CA GLU A 127 20.41 -0.09 12.67
C GLU A 127 20.26 1.39 13.05
N LEU A 128 19.85 2.26 12.10
CA LEU A 128 19.68 3.68 12.36
C LEU A 128 18.48 3.97 13.29
N ILE A 129 17.40 3.17 13.19
CA ILE A 129 16.24 3.27 14.08
C ILE A 129 16.62 2.87 15.50
N GLU A 130 17.31 1.75 15.68
CA GLU A 130 17.81 1.30 16.99
C GLU A 130 18.71 2.37 17.61
N TYR A 131 19.67 2.88 16.85
CA TYR A 131 20.54 3.96 17.30
C TYR A 131 19.72 5.19 17.71
N PHE A 132 18.71 5.59 16.93
CA PHE A 132 17.86 6.74 17.22
C PHE A 132 17.06 6.56 18.52
N ILE A 133 16.50 5.37 18.75
CA ILE A 133 15.76 5.05 19.99
C ILE A 133 16.68 5.20 21.20
N GLU A 134 17.90 4.68 21.12
CA GLU A 134 18.85 4.72 22.24
C GLU A 134 19.43 6.11 22.51
N HIS A 135 19.61 6.93 21.47
CA HIS A 135 20.43 8.14 21.54
C HIS A 135 19.65 9.46 21.40
N SER A 136 18.39 9.43 20.97
CA SER A 136 17.58 10.64 20.78
C SER A 136 17.16 11.33 22.08
N GLY A 137 17.19 10.61 23.20
CA GLY A 137 16.67 11.08 24.49
C GLY A 137 15.14 11.27 24.51
N ILE A 138 14.44 10.80 23.47
CA ILE A 138 12.97 10.80 23.41
C ILE A 138 12.47 9.52 24.10
N ASP A 139 11.56 9.69 25.05
CA ASP A 139 10.86 8.55 25.64
C ASP A 139 9.74 8.08 24.70
N PHE A 140 9.95 6.95 24.04
CA PHE A 140 8.96 6.32 23.17
C PHE A 140 8.02 5.35 23.92
N ASN A 141 8.23 5.12 25.22
CA ASN A 141 7.36 4.28 26.05
C ASN A 141 6.18 5.10 26.59
N LEU A 142 5.22 5.41 25.73
CA LEU A 142 4.02 6.17 26.08
C LEU A 142 2.88 5.24 26.57
N GLY A 143 3.03 4.66 27.78
CA GLY A 143 1.96 3.96 28.51
C GLY A 143 1.52 2.58 27.98
N ASP A 144 0.47 2.00 28.58
CA ASP A 144 0.00 0.61 28.41
C ASP A 144 -0.54 0.21 27.00
N ASN A 145 -0.28 0.97 25.95
CA ASN A 145 -0.84 0.69 24.62
C ASN A 145 0.22 0.29 23.57
N ASP A 146 -0.01 -0.92 23.05
CA ASP A 146 0.56 -1.61 21.89
C ASP A 146 2.09 -1.59 21.73
N GLU A 147 2.68 -2.80 21.72
CA GLU A 147 4.10 -3.11 21.42
C GLU A 147 4.67 -2.43 20.15
N ASN A 148 3.83 -1.77 19.35
CA ASN A 148 4.15 -1.23 18.03
C ASN A 148 4.01 0.30 17.92
N PHE A 149 3.62 1.01 18.99
CA PHE A 149 3.40 2.46 18.94
C PHE A 149 4.71 3.22 18.66
N ALA A 150 5.78 2.89 19.38
CA ALA A 150 7.10 3.50 19.20
C ALA A 150 7.59 3.37 17.76
N GLU A 151 7.55 2.16 17.20
CA GLU A 151 7.93 1.90 15.80
C GLU A 151 7.09 2.72 14.82
N THR A 152 5.77 2.79 15.06
CA THR A 152 4.85 3.56 14.21
C THR A 152 5.22 5.04 14.21
N VAL A 153 5.46 5.64 15.37
CA VAL A 153 5.85 7.06 15.49
C VAL A 153 7.18 7.32 14.79
N ILE A 154 8.20 6.50 15.05
CA ILE A 154 9.54 6.69 14.48
C ILE A 154 9.51 6.56 12.96
N SER A 155 8.65 5.70 12.42
CA SER A 155 8.51 5.52 10.97
C SER A 155 8.17 6.82 10.22
N PHE A 156 7.54 7.79 10.88
CA PHE A 156 7.20 9.09 10.32
C PHE A 156 8.33 10.14 10.44
N PHE A 157 9.38 9.86 11.22
CA PHE A 157 10.46 10.82 11.42
C PHE A 157 11.41 10.81 10.22
N PRO A 158 11.74 11.99 9.66
CA PRO A 158 12.81 12.14 8.68
C PRO A 158 14.18 11.76 9.23
N ILE A 159 15.05 11.17 8.41
CA ILE A 159 16.41 10.78 8.81
C ILE A 159 17.27 11.96 9.30
N LYS A 160 17.04 13.19 8.82
CA LYS A 160 17.71 14.39 9.36
C LYS A 160 17.47 14.61 10.86
N ASN A 161 16.41 14.02 11.43
CA ASN A 161 16.13 14.11 12.86
C ASN A 161 17.22 13.43 13.70
N MET A 162 18.04 12.54 13.12
CA MET A 162 19.24 12.01 13.75
C MET A 162 20.16 13.13 14.26
N VAL A 163 20.42 14.14 13.42
CA VAL A 163 21.26 15.30 13.79
C VAL A 163 20.58 16.17 14.85
N LEU A 164 19.24 16.25 14.81
CA LEU A 164 18.48 17.11 15.72
C LEU A 164 18.43 16.53 17.15
N PHE A 165 18.19 15.23 17.28
CA PHE A 165 17.94 14.58 18.58
C PHE A 165 19.14 13.80 19.12
N CYS A 166 20.01 13.24 18.28
CA CYS A 166 21.21 12.52 18.72
C CYS A 166 22.45 13.42 18.79
N LYS A 167 22.27 14.71 19.13
CA LYS A 167 23.33 15.73 19.16
C LYS A 167 24.57 15.25 19.94
N GLU A 168 25.74 15.71 19.51
CA GLU A 168 27.09 15.30 19.96
C GLU A 168 27.54 13.90 19.51
N LYS A 169 26.62 12.99 19.17
CA LYS A 169 26.93 11.62 18.72
C LYS A 169 26.58 11.34 17.26
N PHE A 170 25.74 12.17 16.65
CA PHE A 170 25.40 12.12 15.22
C PHE A 170 25.39 13.53 14.61
N THR A 171 26.26 13.75 13.63
CA THR A 171 26.60 15.06 13.04
C THR A 171 26.18 15.15 11.56
N GLU A 172 26.22 16.35 10.96
CA GLU A 172 25.91 16.52 9.53
C GLU A 172 26.79 15.66 8.61
N PRO A 173 28.13 15.55 8.81
CA PRO A 173 28.96 14.64 8.02
C PRO A 173 28.55 13.16 8.13
N GLU A 174 28.14 12.72 9.32
CA GLU A 174 27.65 11.35 9.53
C GLU A 174 26.30 11.13 8.84
N LEU A 175 25.44 12.15 8.80
CA LEU A 175 24.21 12.12 8.00
C LEU A 175 24.51 11.97 6.51
N GLU A 176 25.45 12.76 5.97
CA GLU A 176 25.85 12.66 4.55
C GLU A 176 26.41 11.27 4.23
N GLN A 177 27.24 10.71 5.11
CA GLN A 177 27.76 9.36 4.95
C GLN A 177 26.65 8.31 4.97
N ALA A 178 25.69 8.42 5.88
CA ALA A 178 24.54 7.53 5.96
C ALA A 178 23.69 7.62 4.69
N LEU A 179 23.39 8.82 4.20
CA LEU A 179 22.65 9.05 2.95
C LEU A 179 23.37 8.46 1.74
N SER A 180 24.70 8.64 1.65
CA SER A 180 25.50 8.06 0.56
C SER A 180 25.47 6.54 0.60
N LYS A 181 25.60 5.93 1.78
CA LYS A 181 25.55 4.47 1.95
C LYS A 181 24.18 3.90 1.55
N LEU A 182 23.09 4.53 2.01
CA LEU A 182 21.72 4.14 1.66
C LEU A 182 21.47 4.27 0.16
N THR A 183 21.90 5.38 -0.45
CA THR A 183 21.76 5.61 -1.90
C THR A 183 22.48 4.54 -2.71
N GLU A 184 23.70 4.18 -2.30
CA GLU A 184 24.49 3.15 -2.98
C GLU A 184 23.86 1.75 -2.84
N GLN A 185 23.29 1.42 -1.67
CA GLN A 185 22.57 0.15 -1.47
C GLN A 185 21.37 0.02 -2.41
N VAL A 186 20.62 1.11 -2.60
CA VAL A 186 19.49 1.15 -3.55
C VAL A 186 19.99 0.93 -4.97
N ARG A 187 21.04 1.65 -5.38
CA ARG A 187 21.63 1.52 -6.72
C ARG A 187 22.05 0.07 -7.02
N ILE A 188 22.79 -0.56 -6.12
CA ILE A 188 23.26 -1.95 -6.27
C ILE A 188 22.08 -2.93 -6.36
N TYR A 189 21.02 -2.70 -5.59
CA TYR A 189 19.83 -3.54 -5.62
C TYR A 189 19.06 -3.41 -6.94
N GLU A 190 18.86 -2.18 -7.43
CA GLU A 190 18.18 -1.91 -8.70
C GLU A 190 18.94 -2.44 -9.93
N GLU A 191 20.28 -2.52 -9.87
CA GLU A 191 21.11 -3.13 -10.92
C GLU A 191 20.98 -4.66 -10.97
N ARG A 192 20.52 -5.30 -9.89
CA ARG A 192 20.39 -6.76 -9.77
C ARG A 192 18.99 -7.30 -10.08
N VAL A 193 17.98 -6.43 -10.22
CA VAL A 193 16.55 -6.77 -10.37
C VAL A 193 15.94 -6.21 -11.66
#